data_AF-A0A4Z0P992-F1
#
_entry.id   AF-A0A4Z0P992-F1
#
_cell.length_a   1.000
_cell.length_b   1.000
_cell.length_c   1.000
_cell.angle_alpha   90.00
_cell.angle_beta   90.00
_cell.angle_gamma   90.00
#
_symmetry.space_group_name_H-M   'P 1'
#
loop_
_entity.id
_entity.type
_entity.pdbx_description
1 polymer ?
#
loop_
_entity_poly.entity_id
_entity_poly.type
_entity_poly.pdbx_seq_one_letter_code
_entity_poly.pdbx_strand_id
1 'polypeptide(L)' 'MKIALMMENSQASKNAIIYNELSAVANEKGFPVFNVGMCDENDHHLTFIHLGSMARILLNANAVVLVVTR' A
#
# COMPACT_ATOMS: atom_id res chain seq x y z
N MET A 1 -4.04 -8.09 11.89
CA MET A 1 -4.53 -6.84 11.28
C MET A 1 -4.29 -6.91 9.78
N LYS A 2 -5.21 -6.42 8.95
CA LYS A 2 -5.00 -6.33 7.49
C LYS A 2 -4.44 -4.97 7.15
N ILE A 3 -3.30 -4.91 6.46
CA ILE A 3 -2.56 -3.68 6.14
C ILE A 3 -2.54 -3.51 4.63
N ALA A 4 -2.87 -2.31 4.13
CA ALA A 4 -2.63 -1.95 2.73
C ALA A 4 -1.35 -1.11 2.60
N LEU A 5 -0.48 -1.47 1.64
CA LEU A 5 0.58 -0.61 1.12
C LEU A 5 0.10 -0.01 -0.21
N MET A 6 0.22 1.31 -0.35
CA MET A 6 -0.14 2.01 -1.58
C MET A 6 0.84 3.13 -1.88
N MET A 7 1.38 3.11 -3.10
CA MET A 7 2.35 4.09 -3.58
C MET A 7 1.89 4.71 -4.89
N GLU A 8 2.21 5.99 -5.05
CA GLU A 8 1.93 6.79 -6.24
C GLU A 8 3.18 7.01 -7.09
N ASN A 9 2.96 7.56 -8.28
CA ASN A 9 3.91 7.62 -9.37
C ASN A 9 5.27 8.25 -9.01
N SER A 10 5.34 9.25 -8.12
CA SER A 10 6.61 9.90 -7.79
C SER A 10 7.54 9.01 -6.96
N GLN A 11 6.99 7.98 -6.29
CA GLN A 11 7.74 7.09 -5.42
C GLN A 11 7.66 5.61 -5.85
N ALA A 12 6.98 5.27 -6.94
CA ALA A 12 6.71 3.89 -7.34
C ALA A 12 7.96 3.00 -7.44
N SER A 13 9.11 3.52 -7.88
CA SER A 13 10.39 2.78 -7.91
C SER A 13 10.91 2.33 -6.53
N LYS A 14 10.38 2.89 -5.44
CA LYS A 14 10.72 2.49 -4.06
C LYS A 14 9.74 1.47 -3.47
N ASN A 15 8.68 1.10 -4.20
CA ASN A 15 7.65 0.20 -3.69
C ASN A 15 8.23 -1.14 -3.22
N ALA A 16 9.08 -1.77 -4.01
CA ALA A 16 9.68 -3.06 -3.66
C ALA A 16 10.45 -3.01 -2.32
N ILE A 17 11.24 -1.94 -2.09
CA ILE A 17 11.99 -1.77 -0.83
C ILE A 17 11.01 -1.64 0.35
N ILE A 18 9.99 -0.79 0.21
CA ILE A 18 9.02 -0.55 1.28
C ILE A 18 8.17 -1.78 1.57
N TYR A 19 7.75 -2.51 0.53
CA TYR A 19 6.98 -3.73 0.67
C TYR A 19 7.77 -4.82 1.39
N ASN A 20 9.06 -4.98 1.07
CA ASN A 20 9.91 -5.98 1.71
C ASN A 20 10.09 -5.69 3.21
N GLU A 21 10.43 -4.46 3.59
CA GLU A 21 10.61 -4.08 4.99
C GLU A 21 9.30 -4.17 5.78
N LEU A 22 8.20 -3.69 5.20
CA LEU A 22 6.88 -3.76 5.83
C LEU A 22 6.44 -5.22 6.02
N SER A 23 6.63 -6.06 5.00
CA SER A 23 6.25 -7.47 5.04
C SER A 23 7.09 -8.24 6.04
N ALA A 24 8.39 -7.97 6.16
CA ALA A 24 9.26 -8.62 7.15
C ALA A 24 8.70 -8.46 8.57
N VAL A 25 8.42 -7.22 8.98
CA VAL A 25 7.87 -6.92 10.32
C VAL A 25 6.43 -7.41 10.48
N ALA A 26 5.59 -7.26 9.44
CA ALA A 26 4.20 -7.66 9.50
C ALA A 26 4.04 -9.18 9.60
N ASN A 27 4.89 -9.94 8.90
CA ASN A 27 4.90 -11.40 8.93
C ASN A 27 5.25 -11.95 10.31
N GLU A 28 6.23 -11.36 11.02
CA GLU A 28 6.55 -11.71 12.41
C GLU A 28 5.34 -11.58 13.35
N LYS A 29 4.41 -10.68 13.02
CA LYS A 29 3.20 -10.40 13.80
C LYS A 29 1.94 -11.10 13.25
N GLY A 30 2.05 -11.87 12.17
CA GLY A 30 0.90 -12.52 11.52
C GLY A 30 -0.08 -11.52 10.88
N PHE A 31 0.41 -10.37 10.43
CA PHE A 31 -0.42 -9.34 9.80
C PHE A 31 -0.24 -9.39 8.27
N PRO A 32 -1.27 -9.78 7.50
CA PRO A 32 -1.17 -9.76 6.05
C PRO A 32 -1.03 -8.34 5.50
N VAL A 33 -0.09 -8.16 4.57
CA VAL A 33 0.15 -6.92 3.83
C VAL A 33 -0.35 -7.10 2.39
N PHE A 34 -1.16 -6.15 1.93
CA PHE A 34 -1.68 -6.10 0.56
C PHE A 34 -1.03 -4.91 -0.17
N ASN A 35 -0.24 -5.17 -1.20
CA ASN A 35 0.36 -4.13 -2.04
C ASN A 35 -0.62 -3.77 -3.17
N VAL A 36 -1.30 -2.64 -3.03
CA VAL A 36 -2.47 -2.27 -3.85
C VAL A 36 -2.35 -0.91 -4.53
N GLY A 37 -1.20 -0.24 -4.40
CA GLY A 37 -0.82 0.92 -5.22
C GLY A 37 0.06 0.50 -6.39
N MET A 38 0.86 1.43 -6.91
CA MET A 38 1.84 1.12 -7.97
C MET A 38 2.96 0.24 -7.43
N CYS A 39 3.28 -0.85 -8.14
CA CYS A 39 4.42 -1.73 -7.81
C CYS A 39 5.76 -1.26 -8.40
N ASP A 40 5.72 -0.51 -9.50
CA ASP A 40 6.86 0.16 -10.14
C ASP A 40 6.38 1.30 -11.05
N GLU A 41 7.30 2.00 -11.72
CA GLU A 41 7.03 3.19 -12.55
C GLU A 41 6.21 2.90 -13.83
N ASN A 42 6.09 1.64 -14.24
CA ASN A 42 5.34 1.20 -15.44
C ASN A 42 3.94 0.63 -15.12
N ASP A 43 3.56 0.59 -13.84
CA ASP A 43 2.26 0.10 -13.40
C ASP A 43 1.13 1.09 -13.75
N HIS A 44 -0.13 0.69 -13.49
CA HIS A 44 -1.29 1.57 -13.64
C HIS A 44 -1.07 2.88 -12.89
N HIS A 45 -1.11 3.99 -13.62
CA HIS A 45 -0.69 5.28 -13.10
C HIS A 45 -1.61 5.79 -11.98
N LEU A 46 -1.06 5.94 -10.78
CA LEU A 46 -1.73 6.50 -9.61
C LEU A 46 -1.06 7.78 -9.14
N THR A 47 -1.86 8.75 -8.74
CA THR A 47 -1.42 9.98 -8.06
C THR A 47 -1.85 9.91 -6.60
N PHE A 48 -1.28 10.76 -5.75
CA PHE A 48 -1.68 10.87 -4.33
C PHE A 48 -3.20 11.12 -4.12
N ILE A 49 -3.89 11.75 -5.08
CA ILE A 49 -5.35 11.94 -5.02
C ILE A 49 -6.10 10.61 -5.16
N HIS A 50 -5.63 9.73 -6.06
CA HIS A 50 -6.18 8.38 -6.19
C HIS A 50 -5.97 7.60 -4.88
N LEU A 51 -4.79 7.71 -4.27
CA LEU A 51 -4.48 7.01 -3.02
C LEU A 51 -5.42 7.43 -1.88
N GLY A 52 -5.73 8.73 -1.76
CA GLY A 52 -6.71 9.21 -0.77
C GLY A 52 -8.11 8.60 -0.96
N SER A 53 -8.56 8.50 -2.22
CA SER A 53 -9.84 7.86 -2.55
C SER A 53 -9.84 6.36 -2.28
N MET A 54 -8.74 5.67 -2.63
CA MET A 54 -8.57 4.24 -2.37
C MET A 54 -8.52 3.94 -0.87
N ALA A 55 -7.75 4.71 -0.09
CA ALA A 55 -7.67 4.58 1.36
C ALA A 55 -9.05 4.75 2.01
N ARG A 56 -9.84 5.73 1.56
CA ARG A 56 -11.22 5.93 2.03
C ARG A 56 -12.07 4.68 1.80
N ILE A 57 -12.02 4.09 0.60
CA ILE A 57 -12.80 2.89 0.27
C ILE A 57 -12.34 1.71 1.13
N LEU A 58 -11.04 1.44 1.20
CA LEU A 58 -10.50 0.28 1.90
C LEU A 58 -10.77 0.32 3.42
N LEU A 59 -10.63 1.49 4.04
CA LEU A 59 -10.89 1.68 5.46
C LEU A 59 -12.39 1.63 5.77
N ASN A 60 -13.22 2.38 5.03
CA ASN A 60 -14.67 2.41 5.30
C ASN A 60 -15.39 1.10 4.95
N ALA A 61 -14.85 0.31 4.02
CA ALA A 61 -15.34 -1.03 3.74
C ALA A 61 -14.86 -2.09 4.74
N ASN A 62 -14.07 -1.72 5.76
CA ASN A 62 -13.40 -2.64 6.68
C ASN A 62 -12.54 -3.70 5.98
N ALA A 63 -12.06 -3.41 4.76
CA ALA A 63 -11.19 -4.32 4.00
C ALA A 63 -9.80 -4.40 4.64
N VAL A 64 -9.32 -3.26 5.15
CA VAL A 64 -8.08 -3.12 5.93
C VAL A 64 -8.32 -2.23 7.14
N VAL A 65 -7.44 -2.34 8.15
CA VAL A 65 -7.53 -1.51 9.37
C VAL A 65 -6.41 -0.47 9.45
N LEU A 66 -5.41 -0.59 8.57
CA LEU A 66 -4.29 0.33 8.46
C LEU A 66 -3.89 0.49 7.00
N VAL A 67 -3.61 1.72 6.62
CA VAL A 67 -3.04 2.08 5.32
C VAL A 67 -1.66 2.69 5.56
N VAL A 68 -0.65 2.14 4.89
CA VAL A 68 0.68 2.73 4.75
C VAL A 68 0.75 3.31 3.34
N THR A 69 0.89 4.63 3.22
CA THR A 69 0.89 5.31 1.93
C THR A 69 2.16 6.14 1.75
N ARG A 70 2.61 6.22 0.50
CA ARG A 70 3.37 7.33 -0.11
C ARG A 70 3.49 7.04 -1.58
#